data_AF-A0A7S0RV18-F1
#
_entry.id   AF-A0A7S0RV18-F1
#
_cell.length_a   1.000
_cell.length_b   1.000
_cell.length_c   1.000
_cell.angle_alpha   90.00
_cell.angle_beta   90.00
_cell.angle_gamma   90.00
#
_symmetry.space_group_name_H-M   'P 1'
#
loop_
_entity.id
_entity.type
_entity.pdbx_description
1 polymer ?
#
loop_
_entity_poly.entity_id
_entity_poly.type
_entity_poly.pdbx_seq_one_letter_code
_entity_poly.pdbx_strand_id
1 'polypeptide(L)'
;EYEMEQGDLSMATIDSPKSINSPKTPKTPGLRVRLSHQFSMSYSPGIRSLTLSLSDVESLPTVASLAVSKRGLQKIRANLVEFFGETWPYMSTTDVVMDYVKPLTEETHCRLAELPGYLEEGETGRPMYFVSHAWKAPADLLFSVIDNFLQDADDSTCVWVDYVAVNQHSGEGVPHNQNKEDVNAFEAVLKASEAGTVVVVDMDNNPATRGWCIYEWDHTILHHGP
;
A
#
# COMPACT_ATOMS: atom_id res chain seq x y z
N GLU A 1 -2.77 -25.07 -19.59
CA GLU A 1 -2.46 -23.65 -19.38
C GLU A 1 -3.70 -22.91 -18.90
N TYR A 2 -3.55 -21.83 -18.15
CA TYR A 2 -4.62 -20.86 -17.86
C TYR A 2 -4.00 -19.47 -18.08
N GLU A 3 -4.25 -18.88 -19.24
CA GLU A 3 -3.87 -17.50 -19.52
C GLU A 3 -4.89 -16.59 -18.82
N MET A 4 -4.48 -15.90 -17.76
CA MET A 4 -5.29 -14.82 -17.20
C MET A 4 -4.97 -13.52 -17.95
N GLU A 5 -5.99 -12.95 -18.58
CA GLU A 5 -5.87 -11.74 -19.40
C GLU A 5 -5.34 -10.56 -18.58
N GLN A 6 -4.27 -9.90 -19.05
CA GLN A 6 -3.66 -8.71 -18.45
C GLN A 6 -4.48 -7.42 -18.68
N GLY A 7 -5.80 -7.54 -18.86
CA GLY A 7 -6.65 -6.49 -19.43
C GLY A 7 -6.83 -5.25 -18.56
N ASP A 8 -6.98 -5.42 -17.25
CA ASP A 8 -7.43 -4.35 -16.32
C ASP A 8 -6.37 -3.27 -16.02
N LEU A 9 -5.10 -3.43 -16.45
CA LEU A 9 -3.99 -2.51 -16.11
C LEU A 9 -3.62 -1.49 -17.21
N SER A 10 -4.21 -1.55 -18.41
CA SER A 10 -3.60 -0.93 -19.61
C SER A 10 -4.18 0.41 -20.10
N MET A 11 -5.25 0.94 -19.51
CA MET A 11 -6.05 2.03 -20.12
C MET A 11 -5.70 3.48 -19.68
N ALA A 12 -4.41 3.84 -19.49
CA ALA A 12 -4.09 5.06 -18.74
C ALA A 12 -2.84 5.86 -19.13
N THR A 13 -2.92 6.65 -20.22
CA THR A 13 -1.92 7.66 -20.65
C THR A 13 -2.54 8.78 -21.51
N ILE A 14 -2.73 10.01 -20.98
CA ILE A 14 -2.96 11.28 -21.73
C ILE A 14 -2.35 12.47 -20.92
N ASP A 15 -1.88 13.52 -21.62
CA ASP A 15 -0.97 14.61 -21.20
C ASP A 15 -1.30 15.52 -19.98
N SER A 16 -0.23 16.02 -19.33
CA SER A 16 -0.20 17.06 -18.26
C SER A 16 -0.08 18.51 -18.79
N PRO A 17 -0.36 19.56 -17.97
CA PRO A 17 0.77 20.40 -17.51
C PRO A 17 0.66 21.21 -16.17
N LYS A 18 1.79 21.24 -15.43
CA LYS A 18 2.40 22.40 -14.68
C LYS A 18 1.97 22.77 -13.23
N SER A 19 2.75 22.27 -12.26
CA SER A 19 3.69 23.00 -11.35
C SER A 19 3.24 24.24 -10.54
N ILE A 20 3.55 24.27 -9.22
CA ILE A 20 4.45 25.26 -8.55
C ILE A 20 4.69 24.99 -7.03
N ASN A 21 5.98 24.83 -6.66
CA ASN A 21 6.71 25.13 -5.40
C ASN A 21 6.17 24.85 -3.97
N SER A 22 6.94 24.03 -3.22
CA SER A 22 6.99 23.93 -1.74
C SER A 22 7.77 25.08 -1.06
N PRO A 23 7.74 25.23 0.29
CA PRO A 23 8.98 25.00 1.06
C PRO A 23 8.90 24.63 2.59
N LYS A 24 9.78 23.69 2.97
CA LYS A 24 10.67 23.66 4.18
C LYS A 24 10.16 23.32 5.60
N THR A 25 10.85 22.33 6.19
CA THR A 25 10.81 21.84 7.59
C THR A 25 11.84 22.50 8.52
N PRO A 26 11.69 22.35 9.86
CA PRO A 26 12.87 22.17 10.72
C PRO A 26 12.73 21.25 11.96
N LYS A 27 13.54 20.17 11.97
CA LYS A 27 14.39 19.63 13.06
C LYS A 27 13.81 19.28 14.46
N THR A 28 13.93 17.98 14.78
CA THR A 28 13.86 17.33 16.10
C THR A 28 15.06 17.65 17.03
N PRO A 29 14.95 17.33 18.34
CA PRO A 29 15.97 16.43 18.91
C PRO A 29 15.48 15.43 19.99
N GLY A 30 15.72 14.14 19.72
CA GLY A 30 16.25 13.09 20.63
C GLY A 30 15.79 12.92 22.09
N LEU A 31 15.30 11.72 22.41
CA LEU A 31 15.31 11.15 23.77
C LEU A 31 15.71 9.67 23.75
N ARG A 32 16.53 9.23 24.73
CA ARG A 32 16.96 7.83 24.92
C ARG A 32 16.29 7.23 26.16
N VAL A 33 15.83 5.98 26.09
CA VAL A 33 15.51 5.12 27.24
C VAL A 33 16.07 3.71 27.00
N ARG A 34 16.36 2.94 28.06
CA ARG A 34 17.12 1.66 28.01
C ARG A 34 16.57 0.63 29.00
N LEU A 35 16.54 -0.65 28.59
CA LEU A 35 16.44 -1.89 29.41
C LEU A 35 15.08 -2.12 30.14
N SER A 36 14.55 -3.34 30.22
CA SER A 36 15.19 -4.62 30.61
C SER A 36 14.49 -5.89 30.06
N HIS A 37 15.08 -7.07 30.27
CA HIS A 37 14.54 -8.40 29.89
C HIS A 37 13.99 -9.17 31.11
N GLN A 38 12.92 -9.98 30.94
CA GLN A 38 12.76 -11.24 31.71
C GLN A 38 11.77 -12.25 31.09
N PHE A 39 11.96 -13.52 31.46
CA PHE A 39 11.33 -14.77 30.98
C PHE A 39 10.29 -15.29 32.02
N SER A 40 9.31 -16.17 31.73
CA SER A 40 8.78 -16.81 30.51
C SER A 40 7.47 -17.58 30.87
N MET A 41 6.72 -18.16 29.91
CA MET A 41 6.44 -19.62 29.81
C MET A 41 5.35 -19.95 28.75
N SER A 42 5.35 -21.21 28.28
CA SER A 42 4.78 -21.70 27.02
C SER A 42 3.30 -22.13 27.00
N TYR A 43 2.66 -21.96 25.85
CA TYR A 43 1.61 -22.87 25.36
C TYR A 43 1.80 -23.09 23.85
N SER A 44 1.60 -24.33 23.35
CA SER A 44 1.83 -24.66 21.93
C SER A 44 0.73 -25.57 21.38
N PRO A 45 0.08 -25.15 20.29
CA PRO A 45 -0.51 -26.06 19.33
C PRO A 45 0.02 -25.78 17.91
N GLY A 46 0.86 -26.67 17.39
CA GLY A 46 0.90 -27.07 15.97
C GLY A 46 1.21 -26.07 14.84
N ILE A 47 1.26 -24.75 15.06
CA ILE A 47 1.55 -23.78 13.98
C ILE A 47 3.03 -23.84 13.62
N ARG A 48 3.33 -24.13 12.35
CA ARG A 48 4.67 -23.92 11.78
C ARG A 48 4.92 -22.42 11.70
N SER A 49 5.56 -21.85 12.72
CA SER A 49 6.13 -20.51 12.61
C SER A 49 7.18 -20.53 11.50
N LEU A 50 6.82 -20.02 10.33
CA LEU A 50 7.76 -19.66 9.28
C LEU A 50 8.43 -18.35 9.69
N THR A 51 9.29 -18.44 10.70
CA THR A 51 10.14 -17.33 11.13
C THR A 51 11.12 -17.06 9.99
N LEU A 52 10.84 -16.00 9.21
CA LEU A 52 11.77 -15.52 8.18
C LEU A 52 13.16 -15.32 8.79
N SER A 53 14.18 -15.86 8.16
CA SER A 53 15.56 -15.66 8.59
C SER A 53 15.95 -14.19 8.41
N LEU A 54 16.87 -13.69 9.23
CA LEU A 54 17.49 -12.38 9.03
C LEU A 54 18.13 -12.24 7.64
N SER A 55 18.55 -13.36 7.02
CA SER A 55 19.04 -13.40 5.63
C SER A 55 17.95 -13.19 4.57
N ASP A 56 16.69 -13.51 4.89
CA ASP A 56 15.58 -13.45 3.92
C ASP A 56 15.09 -12.01 3.79
N VAL A 57 15.18 -11.23 4.89
CA VAL A 57 14.83 -9.81 4.98
C VAL A 57 15.73 -8.94 4.09
N GLU A 58 17.00 -9.31 3.88
CA GLU A 58 17.95 -8.57 3.02
C GLU A 58 17.67 -8.69 1.51
N SER A 59 16.66 -9.48 1.09
CA SER A 59 16.34 -9.70 -0.34
C SER A 59 14.91 -9.36 -0.76
N LEU A 60 14.09 -8.78 0.13
CA LEU A 60 12.73 -8.40 -0.22
C LEU A 60 12.72 -7.33 -1.32
N PRO A 61 11.83 -7.44 -2.34
CA PRO A 61 11.67 -6.39 -3.35
C PRO A 61 11.33 -5.04 -2.70
N THR A 62 11.85 -3.93 -3.23
CA THR A 62 11.65 -2.58 -2.68
C THR A 62 10.18 -2.27 -2.39
N VAL A 63 9.27 -2.70 -3.26
CA VAL A 63 7.81 -2.52 -3.09
C VAL A 63 7.26 -3.12 -1.78
N ALA A 64 7.88 -4.17 -1.25
CA ALA A 64 7.51 -4.76 0.05
C ALA A 64 7.95 -3.91 1.27
N SER A 65 8.73 -2.85 1.08
CA SER A 65 9.06 -1.84 2.10
C SER A 65 8.38 -0.48 1.87
N LEU A 66 7.39 -0.41 0.98
CA LEU A 66 6.64 0.80 0.65
C LEU A 66 5.19 0.78 1.19
N ALA A 67 4.95 0.01 2.26
CA ALA A 67 3.71 0.15 3.02
C ALA A 67 3.68 1.52 3.71
N VAL A 68 2.52 2.17 3.75
CA VAL A 68 2.36 3.52 4.32
C VAL A 68 1.92 3.43 5.78
N SER A 69 2.50 4.26 6.65
CA SER A 69 2.09 4.33 8.06
C SER A 69 0.68 4.89 8.22
N LYS A 70 0.00 4.60 9.33
CA LYS A 70 -1.31 5.19 9.69
C LYS A 70 -1.29 6.72 9.56
N ARG A 71 -0.23 7.39 10.03
CA ARG A 71 -0.06 8.85 9.84
C ARG A 71 0.08 9.24 8.36
N GLY A 72 0.90 8.51 7.59
CA GLY A 72 1.06 8.74 6.16
C GLY A 72 -0.27 8.54 5.40
N LEU A 73 -1.05 7.54 5.76
CA LEU A 73 -2.36 7.26 5.16
C LEU A 73 -3.36 8.39 5.43
N GLN A 74 -3.41 8.91 6.67
CA GLN A 74 -4.23 10.07 7.02
C GLN A 74 -3.83 11.32 6.23
N LYS A 75 -2.53 11.54 6.00
CA LYS A 75 -2.01 12.61 5.16
C LYS A 75 -2.43 12.45 3.70
N ILE A 76 -2.33 11.24 3.14
CA ILE A 76 -2.83 10.94 1.79
C ILE A 76 -4.34 11.25 1.70
N ARG A 77 -5.14 10.79 2.67
CA ARG A 77 -6.59 11.06 2.71
C ARG A 77 -6.87 12.57 2.73
N ALA A 78 -6.17 13.32 3.58
CA ALA A 78 -6.34 14.77 3.67
C ALA A 78 -6.04 15.47 2.33
N ASN A 79 -4.95 15.10 1.65
CA ASN A 79 -4.60 15.64 0.34
C ASN A 79 -5.66 15.30 -0.73
N LEU A 80 -6.21 14.08 -0.71
CA LEU A 80 -7.27 13.66 -1.64
C LEU A 80 -8.58 14.39 -1.39
N VAL A 81 -8.96 14.59 -0.12
CA VAL A 81 -10.12 15.40 0.28
C VAL A 81 -9.95 16.87 -0.15
N GLU A 82 -8.75 17.43 -0.02
CA GLU A 82 -8.45 18.79 -0.48
C GLU A 82 -8.53 18.91 -2.02
N PHE A 83 -8.01 17.92 -2.74
CA PHE A 83 -7.98 17.92 -4.22
C PHE A 83 -9.36 17.70 -4.85
N PHE A 84 -10.11 16.70 -4.41
CA PHE A 84 -11.43 16.36 -4.96
C PHE A 84 -12.58 17.16 -4.34
N GLY A 85 -12.40 17.73 -3.14
CA GLY A 85 -13.40 18.53 -2.46
C GLY A 85 -14.74 17.80 -2.31
N GLU A 86 -15.83 18.41 -2.80
CA GLU A 86 -17.18 17.85 -2.70
C GLU A 86 -17.37 16.55 -3.50
N THR A 87 -16.52 16.23 -4.48
CA THR A 87 -16.65 14.97 -5.25
C THR A 87 -15.97 13.79 -4.56
N TRP A 88 -15.12 14.02 -3.55
CA TRP A 88 -14.35 12.97 -2.87
C TRP A 88 -15.15 11.71 -2.49
N PRO A 89 -16.36 11.79 -1.90
CA PRO A 89 -17.13 10.60 -1.49
C PRO A 89 -17.58 9.69 -2.65
N TYR A 90 -17.50 10.19 -3.89
CA TYR A 90 -17.93 9.49 -5.10
C TYR A 90 -16.77 8.97 -5.95
N MET A 91 -15.52 9.37 -5.64
CA MET A 91 -14.35 8.94 -6.41
C MET A 91 -14.01 7.49 -6.07
N SER A 92 -13.89 6.64 -7.08
CA SER A 92 -13.34 5.30 -6.93
C SER A 92 -11.82 5.33 -6.80
N THR A 93 -11.19 4.23 -6.37
CA THR A 93 -9.71 4.14 -6.43
C THR A 93 -9.18 4.28 -7.86
N THR A 94 -9.93 3.82 -8.87
CA THR A 94 -9.60 4.09 -10.28
C THR A 94 -9.49 5.58 -10.55
N ASP A 95 -10.48 6.38 -10.12
CA ASP A 95 -10.46 7.83 -10.37
C ASP A 95 -9.34 8.52 -9.59
N VAL A 96 -9.04 8.07 -8.35
CA VAL A 96 -7.87 8.53 -7.59
C VAL A 96 -6.56 8.25 -8.34
N VAL A 97 -6.39 7.06 -8.92
CA VAL A 97 -5.18 6.73 -9.70
C VAL A 97 -5.07 7.61 -10.95
N MET A 98 -6.18 7.80 -11.66
CA MET A 98 -6.24 8.48 -12.96
C MET A 98 -6.11 10.00 -12.84
N ASP A 99 -6.87 10.62 -11.94
CA ASP A 99 -7.00 12.08 -11.88
C ASP A 99 -6.04 12.72 -10.87
N TYR A 100 -5.53 11.95 -9.91
CA TYR A 100 -4.60 12.43 -8.88
C TYR A 100 -3.22 11.79 -8.97
N VAL A 101 -3.10 10.48 -8.78
CA VAL A 101 -1.78 9.82 -8.60
C VAL A 101 -0.91 9.92 -9.85
N LYS A 102 -1.43 9.55 -11.03
CA LYS A 102 -0.68 9.60 -12.29
C LYS A 102 -0.21 11.03 -12.63
N PRO A 103 -1.08 12.06 -12.68
CA PRO A 103 -0.64 13.44 -12.91
C PRO A 103 0.37 13.96 -11.88
N LEU A 104 0.24 13.55 -10.61
CA LEU A 104 1.12 13.97 -9.53
C LEU A 104 2.52 13.33 -9.62
N THR A 105 2.64 12.09 -10.08
CA THR A 105 3.93 11.38 -10.23
C THR A 105 4.50 11.42 -11.65
N GLU A 106 3.84 12.07 -12.61
CA GLU A 106 4.22 12.11 -14.04
C GLU A 106 5.65 12.62 -14.28
N GLU A 107 6.12 13.64 -13.56
CA GLU A 107 7.47 14.19 -13.77
C GLU A 107 8.59 13.19 -13.38
N THR A 108 8.29 12.26 -12.48
CA THR A 108 9.27 11.32 -11.89
C THR A 108 9.04 9.87 -12.29
N HIS A 109 7.89 9.56 -12.91
CA HIS A 109 7.38 8.21 -13.20
C HIS A 109 7.59 7.23 -12.04
N CYS A 110 7.31 7.66 -10.81
CA CYS A 110 7.55 6.86 -9.59
C CYS A 110 6.26 6.43 -8.88
N ARG A 111 6.43 5.58 -7.86
CA ARG A 111 5.40 5.18 -6.91
C ARG A 111 5.00 6.38 -6.04
N LEU A 112 3.74 6.49 -5.63
CA LEU A 112 3.29 7.58 -4.75
C LEU A 112 4.06 7.58 -3.42
N ALA A 113 4.40 6.39 -2.90
CA ALA A 113 5.22 6.21 -1.70
C ALA A 113 6.65 6.78 -1.81
N GLU A 114 7.17 6.95 -3.03
CA GLU A 114 8.53 7.42 -3.31
C GLU A 114 8.56 8.87 -3.83
N LEU A 115 7.41 9.52 -4.02
CA LEU A 115 7.31 10.87 -4.55
C LEU A 115 8.00 11.88 -3.61
N PRO A 116 9.05 12.60 -4.06
CA PRO A 116 9.86 13.43 -3.17
C PRO A 116 9.06 14.52 -2.43
N GLY A 117 9.07 14.44 -1.09
CA GLY A 117 8.39 15.39 -0.22
C GLY A 117 6.89 15.15 -0.03
N TYR A 118 6.31 14.11 -0.64
CA TYR A 118 4.90 13.75 -0.47
C TYR A 118 4.67 13.03 0.87
N LEU A 119 5.47 12.02 1.18
CA LEU A 119 5.56 11.37 2.50
C LEU A 119 6.85 11.80 3.22
N GLU A 120 6.80 11.85 4.54
CA GLU A 120 7.97 12.14 5.40
C GLU A 120 8.78 10.88 5.73
N GLU A 121 10.00 11.07 6.22
CA GLU A 121 10.84 9.96 6.71
C GLU A 121 10.13 9.22 7.86
N GLY A 122 9.96 7.90 7.71
CA GLY A 122 9.18 7.08 8.65
C GLY A 122 7.66 7.10 8.42
N GLU A 123 7.17 7.66 7.32
CA GLU A 123 5.79 7.45 6.84
C GLU A 123 5.65 6.27 5.86
N THR A 124 6.77 5.63 5.53
CA THR A 124 6.82 4.35 4.79
C THR A 124 7.63 3.31 5.56
N GLY A 125 7.35 2.03 5.33
CA GLY A 125 8.04 0.92 5.98
C GLY A 125 7.55 -0.47 5.53
N ARG A 126 7.92 -1.49 6.31
CA ARG A 126 7.46 -2.86 6.11
C ARG A 126 5.99 -3.01 6.55
N PRO A 127 5.12 -3.69 5.79
CA PRO A 127 3.72 -3.86 6.17
C PRO A 127 3.55 -4.67 7.46
N MET A 128 2.70 -4.14 8.35
CA MET A 128 1.99 -4.96 9.32
C MET A 128 0.84 -5.70 8.61
N TYR A 129 0.11 -5.02 7.73
CA TYR A 129 -1.00 -5.60 6.96
C TYR A 129 -0.88 -5.33 5.47
N PHE A 130 -1.34 -6.29 4.67
CA PHE A 130 -1.71 -6.09 3.27
C PHE A 130 -3.16 -5.58 3.16
N VAL A 131 -3.50 -4.75 2.17
CA VAL A 131 -4.87 -4.26 1.95
C VAL A 131 -5.43 -4.73 0.61
N SER A 132 -6.39 -5.67 0.68
CA SER A 132 -7.17 -6.14 -0.47
C SER A 132 -8.44 -5.28 -0.63
N HIS A 133 -8.68 -4.76 -1.84
CA HIS A 133 -9.88 -3.97 -2.14
C HIS A 133 -10.21 -3.98 -3.64
N ALA A 134 -11.43 -3.57 -3.99
CA ALA A 134 -11.85 -3.42 -5.38
C ALA A 134 -11.62 -1.98 -5.87
N TRP A 135 -10.88 -1.80 -6.98
CA TRP A 135 -10.57 -0.45 -7.51
C TRP A 135 -11.79 0.40 -7.90
N LYS A 136 -12.94 -0.24 -8.19
CA LYS A 136 -14.21 0.43 -8.53
C LYS A 136 -15.02 0.84 -7.30
N ALA A 137 -14.67 0.37 -6.11
CA ALA A 137 -15.29 0.80 -4.87
C ALA A 137 -14.89 2.26 -4.54
N PRO A 138 -15.69 3.02 -3.79
CA PRO A 138 -15.35 4.36 -3.35
C PRO A 138 -14.03 4.37 -2.55
N ALA A 139 -13.10 5.27 -2.90
CA ALA A 139 -11.81 5.36 -2.23
C ALA A 139 -11.96 5.71 -0.74
N ASP A 140 -12.93 6.55 -0.38
CA ASP A 140 -13.21 6.91 1.02
C ASP A 140 -13.64 5.70 1.89
N LEU A 141 -14.21 4.65 1.30
CA LEU A 141 -14.51 3.40 2.00
C LEU A 141 -13.23 2.68 2.43
N LEU A 142 -12.22 2.61 1.55
CA LEU A 142 -10.91 2.04 1.89
C LEU A 142 -10.28 2.78 3.07
N PHE A 143 -10.26 4.11 3.02
CA PHE A 143 -9.71 4.90 4.13
C PHE A 143 -10.50 4.70 5.42
N SER A 144 -11.84 4.78 5.36
CA SER A 144 -12.69 4.66 6.55
C SER A 144 -12.63 3.28 7.19
N VAL A 145 -12.49 2.20 6.40
CA VAL A 145 -12.29 0.84 6.92
C VAL A 145 -10.92 0.70 7.59
N ILE A 146 -9.85 1.20 6.97
CA ILE A 146 -8.50 1.12 7.55
C ILE A 146 -8.39 1.98 8.82
N ASP A 147 -8.87 3.24 8.79
CA ASP A 147 -8.86 4.15 9.94
C ASP A 147 -9.58 3.53 11.15
N ASN A 148 -10.74 2.89 10.93
CA ASN A 148 -11.50 2.20 11.97
C ASN A 148 -10.81 0.91 12.45
N PHE A 149 -10.23 0.12 11.54
CA PHE A 149 -9.48 -1.10 11.90
C PHE A 149 -8.21 -0.78 12.71
N LEU A 150 -7.53 0.32 12.39
CA LEU A 150 -6.31 0.78 13.05
C LEU A 150 -6.55 1.81 14.16
N GLN A 151 -7.79 2.01 14.63
CA GLN A 151 -8.13 3.11 15.55
C GLN A 151 -7.22 3.12 16.81
N ASP A 152 -6.97 1.95 17.41
CA ASP A 152 -6.15 1.75 18.61
C ASP A 152 -4.67 1.42 18.30
N ALA A 153 -4.30 1.33 17.02
CA ALA A 153 -2.94 1.04 16.59
C ALA A 153 -2.03 2.28 16.61
N ASP A 154 -0.72 2.07 16.77
CA ASP A 154 0.28 3.14 16.76
C ASP A 154 0.33 3.84 15.39
N ASP A 155 0.63 5.14 15.36
CA ASP A 155 0.70 5.95 14.14
C ASP A 155 1.78 5.47 13.14
N SER A 156 2.77 4.70 13.60
CA SER A 156 3.78 4.03 12.78
C SER A 156 3.34 2.71 12.17
N THR A 157 2.14 2.20 12.51
CA THR A 157 1.62 0.93 11.96
C THR A 157 1.45 1.06 10.45
N CYS A 158 2.16 0.24 9.68
CA CYS A 158 2.19 0.34 8.23
C CYS A 158 1.22 -0.63 7.54
N VAL A 159 0.52 -0.14 6.53
CA VAL A 159 -0.37 -0.91 5.66
C VAL A 159 0.06 -0.79 4.20
N TRP A 160 0.10 -1.90 3.48
CA TRP A 160 0.42 -1.89 2.06
C TRP A 160 -0.83 -1.72 1.22
N VAL A 161 -0.88 -0.64 0.44
CA VAL A 161 -1.99 -0.28 -0.45
C VAL A 161 -1.42 -0.17 -1.87
N ASP A 162 -2.01 -0.89 -2.82
CA ASP A 162 -1.43 -1.06 -4.15
C ASP A 162 -1.19 0.25 -4.91
N TYR A 163 -2.15 1.17 -4.98
CA TYR A 163 -1.99 2.43 -5.71
C TYR A 163 -0.95 3.37 -5.09
N VAL A 164 -0.59 3.15 -3.81
CA VAL A 164 0.44 3.90 -3.09
C VAL A 164 1.82 3.33 -3.37
N ALA A 165 1.93 1.99 -3.35
CA ALA A 165 3.20 1.26 -3.37
C ALA A 165 3.59 0.66 -4.73
N VAL A 166 2.66 0.52 -5.68
CA VAL A 166 2.92 0.06 -7.05
C VAL A 166 3.11 1.28 -7.96
N ASN A 167 4.08 1.21 -8.86
CA ASN A 167 4.27 2.28 -9.85
C ASN A 167 3.08 2.28 -10.83
N GLN A 168 2.37 3.40 -10.94
CA GLN A 168 1.17 3.51 -11.78
C GLN A 168 1.50 3.79 -13.26
N HIS A 169 2.77 4.02 -13.59
CA HIS A 169 3.23 4.32 -14.95
C HIS A 169 3.69 3.06 -15.68
N SER A 170 3.23 2.89 -16.92
CA SER A 170 3.54 1.74 -17.78
C SER A 170 3.53 2.13 -19.25
N GLY A 171 4.45 1.60 -20.04
CA GLY A 171 4.47 1.78 -21.51
C GLY A 171 5.84 2.18 -22.05
N GLU A 172 5.88 2.54 -23.33
CA GLU A 172 7.09 3.08 -23.97
C GLU A 172 7.42 4.46 -23.41
N GLY A 173 8.67 4.68 -23.00
CA GLY A 173 9.16 5.94 -22.42
C GLY A 173 9.29 5.93 -20.89
N VAL A 174 8.60 5.04 -20.19
CA VAL A 174 8.75 4.88 -18.72
C VAL A 174 10.07 4.16 -18.40
N PRO A 175 10.94 4.69 -17.51
CA PRO A 175 12.21 4.04 -17.16
C PRO A 175 11.99 2.74 -16.37
N HIS A 176 12.43 1.62 -16.95
CA HIS A 176 12.17 0.25 -16.48
C HIS A 176 10.67 -0.13 -16.47
N ASN A 177 10.38 -1.43 -16.57
CA ASN A 177 9.00 -1.93 -16.51
C ASN A 177 8.56 -2.10 -15.05
N GLN A 178 8.75 -1.03 -14.26
CA GLN A 178 8.69 -1.09 -12.80
C GLN A 178 7.29 -1.44 -12.28
N ASN A 179 6.23 -0.98 -12.95
CA ASN A 179 4.86 -1.43 -12.70
C ASN A 179 4.76 -2.97 -12.75
N LYS A 180 5.30 -3.60 -13.79
CA LYS A 180 5.27 -5.07 -13.93
C LYS A 180 6.15 -5.76 -12.89
N GLU A 181 7.30 -5.17 -12.53
CA GLU A 181 8.16 -5.70 -11.47
C GLU A 181 7.46 -5.65 -10.10
N ASP A 182 6.76 -4.56 -9.79
CA ASP A 182 5.97 -4.38 -8.57
C ASP A 182 4.79 -5.36 -8.49
N VAL A 183 4.03 -5.50 -9.59
CA VAL A 183 2.91 -6.46 -9.69
C VAL A 183 3.42 -7.91 -9.56
N ASN A 184 4.59 -8.24 -10.12
CA ASN A 184 5.20 -9.57 -9.96
C ASN A 184 5.74 -9.83 -8.54
N ALA A 185 6.09 -8.78 -7.79
CA ALA A 185 6.61 -8.88 -6.43
C ALA A 185 5.51 -9.06 -5.36
N PHE A 186 4.24 -9.07 -5.76
CA PHE A 186 3.09 -9.13 -4.88
C PHE A 186 3.11 -10.28 -3.85
N GLU A 187 3.50 -11.50 -4.24
CA GLU A 187 3.63 -12.64 -3.31
C GLU A 187 4.66 -12.36 -2.20
N ALA A 188 5.74 -11.62 -2.51
CA ALA A 188 6.73 -11.21 -1.52
C ALA A 188 6.19 -10.14 -0.56
N VAL A 189 5.28 -9.26 -1.01
CA VAL A 189 4.58 -8.29 -0.15
C VAL A 189 3.65 -9.02 0.84
N LEU A 190 2.87 -10.01 0.37
CA LEU A 190 2.02 -10.81 1.24
C LEU A 190 2.82 -11.57 2.30
N LYS A 191 3.98 -12.15 1.94
CA LYS A 191 4.90 -12.80 2.88
C LYS A 191 5.59 -11.82 3.84
N ALA A 192 5.84 -10.59 3.38
CA ALA A 192 6.46 -9.55 4.20
C ALA A 192 5.50 -8.98 5.25
N SER A 193 4.18 -9.02 4.98
CA SER A 193 3.12 -8.50 5.86
C SER A 193 3.02 -9.32 7.14
N GLU A 194 3.23 -8.70 8.31
CA GLU A 194 3.45 -9.45 9.57
C GLU A 194 2.20 -10.05 10.22
N ALA A 195 1.02 -9.47 9.98
CA ALA A 195 -0.23 -9.80 10.67
C ALA A 195 -1.40 -10.15 9.72
N GLY A 196 -1.12 -10.33 8.42
CA GLY A 196 -2.10 -10.78 7.42
C GLY A 196 -2.71 -9.66 6.57
N THR A 197 -3.97 -9.85 6.17
CA THR A 197 -4.67 -9.02 5.17
C THR A 197 -5.94 -8.38 5.73
N VAL A 198 -6.09 -7.07 5.52
CA VAL A 198 -7.35 -6.34 5.66
C VAL A 198 -8.10 -6.39 4.33
N VAL A 199 -9.34 -6.87 4.34
CA VAL A 199 -10.21 -6.90 3.14
C VAL A 199 -11.25 -5.80 3.25
N VAL A 200 -11.21 -4.83 2.33
CA VAL A 200 -12.21 -3.77 2.21
C VAL A 200 -13.35 -4.28 1.32
N VAL A 201 -14.50 -4.57 1.92
CA VAL A 201 -15.69 -5.10 1.21
C VAL A 201 -16.70 -3.99 0.95
N ASP A 202 -16.85 -3.63 -0.32
CA ASP A 202 -18.04 -2.96 -0.84
C ASP A 202 -19.04 -4.04 -1.29
N MET A 203 -20.33 -3.91 -0.94
CA MET A 203 -21.34 -4.88 -1.39
C MET A 203 -21.75 -4.68 -2.84
N ASP A 204 -21.64 -3.45 -3.36
CA ASP A 204 -21.97 -3.12 -4.76
C ASP A 204 -20.78 -3.38 -5.70
N ASN A 205 -19.54 -3.28 -5.20
CA ASN A 205 -18.29 -3.60 -5.91
C ASN A 205 -17.51 -4.75 -5.23
N ASN A 206 -18.18 -5.87 -4.98
CA ASN A 206 -17.65 -6.94 -4.12
C ASN A 206 -16.31 -7.53 -4.61
N PRO A 207 -15.21 -7.43 -3.82
CA PRO A 207 -13.91 -7.99 -4.19
C PRO A 207 -13.94 -9.52 -4.37
N ALA A 208 -14.86 -10.23 -3.70
CA ALA A 208 -15.07 -11.67 -3.89
C ALA A 208 -15.50 -12.08 -5.31
N THR A 209 -15.82 -11.11 -6.18
CA THR A 209 -16.15 -11.35 -7.59
C THR A 209 -15.01 -11.00 -8.56
N ARG A 210 -13.84 -10.57 -8.05
CA ARG A 210 -12.66 -10.19 -8.85
C ARG A 210 -11.57 -11.26 -8.71
N GLY A 211 -11.10 -11.78 -9.85
CA GLY A 211 -10.08 -12.84 -9.88
C GLY A 211 -8.77 -12.45 -9.18
N TRP A 212 -8.37 -11.18 -9.26
CA TRP A 212 -7.22 -10.66 -8.53
C TRP A 212 -7.42 -10.77 -7.00
N CYS A 213 -8.46 -10.16 -6.43
CA CYS A 213 -8.72 -10.21 -4.98
C CYS A 213 -8.81 -11.64 -4.43
N ILE A 214 -9.44 -12.57 -5.16
CA ILE A 214 -9.49 -13.99 -4.76
C ILE A 214 -8.08 -14.60 -4.67
N TYR A 215 -7.19 -14.28 -5.63
CA TYR A 215 -5.79 -14.70 -5.61
C TYR A 215 -5.05 -14.15 -4.37
N GLU A 216 -5.28 -12.89 -3.99
CA GLU A 216 -4.71 -12.29 -2.78
C GLU A 216 -5.15 -13.02 -1.51
N TRP A 217 -6.42 -13.42 -1.42
CA TRP A 217 -6.99 -14.09 -0.25
C TRP A 217 -6.49 -15.54 -0.11
N ASP A 218 -6.38 -16.27 -1.22
CA ASP A 218 -5.81 -17.62 -1.23
C ASP A 218 -4.35 -17.63 -0.75
N HIS A 219 -3.54 -16.68 -1.23
CA HIS A 219 -2.15 -16.52 -0.79
C HIS A 219 -2.03 -15.99 0.65
N THR A 220 -3.01 -15.20 1.12
CA THR A 220 -3.10 -14.81 2.54
C THR A 220 -3.29 -16.06 3.41
N ILE A 221 -4.26 -16.92 3.09
CA ILE A 221 -4.54 -18.15 3.84
C ILE A 221 -3.33 -19.10 3.81
N LEU A 222 -2.65 -19.20 2.67
CA LEU A 222 -1.44 -20.02 2.50
C LEU A 222 -0.27 -19.59 3.40
N HIS A 223 -0.14 -18.29 3.71
CA HIS A 223 1.01 -17.74 4.43
C HIS A 223 0.73 -17.41 5.90
N HIS A 224 -0.49 -16.96 6.21
CA HIS A 224 -0.88 -16.47 7.54
C HIS A 224 -1.86 -17.39 8.27
N GLY A 225 -2.53 -18.29 7.55
CA GLY A 225 -3.58 -19.15 8.08
C GLY A 225 -4.97 -18.48 8.07
N PRO A 226 -5.96 -19.12 8.72
CA PRO A 226 -7.34 -18.61 8.85
C PRO A 226 -7.52 -17.65 10.03
#